data_AF-A0A6G3DLF6-F1
#
_entry.id   AF-A0A6G3DLF6-F1
#
_cell.length_a   1.000
_cell.length_b   1.000
_cell.length_c   1.000
_cell.angle_alpha   90.00
_cell.angle_beta   90.00
_cell.angle_gamma   90.00
#
_symmetry.space_group_name_H-M   'P 1'
#
loop_
_entity.id
_entity.type
_entity.pdbx_description
1 polymer ?
#
loop_
_entity_poly.entity_id
_entity_poly.type
_entity_poly.pdbx_seq_one_letter_code
_entity_poly.pdbx_strand_id
1 'polypeptide(L)'
;MVQTEAARRGVTIHIVLDIVHVIEKLWAASRCFHTATDPAAEDWVGIKAARILVGDTSSAARDIRTEADRHHLSDDRRTAADKACRYLDNNADFVHYVQALAAGWPIASRAVEGAARHLVAGRFDITGSRWSVPGAEAVLTLRTVISNGDFPDYWTFHARKEHERLHSLPDQHIYALQA
;
A
#
# COMPACT_ATOMS: atom_id res chain seq x y z
N MET A 1 -14.64 -4.86 -11.23
CA MET A 1 -14.85 -4.91 -9.76
C MET A 1 -14.50 -3.59 -9.09
N VAL A 2 -13.28 -3.03 -9.24
CA VAL A 2 -12.96 -1.68 -8.69
C VAL A 2 -13.21 -0.54 -9.67
N GLN A 3 -12.83 -0.68 -10.95
CA GLN A 3 -13.08 0.33 -11.99
C GLN A 3 -14.58 0.55 -12.23
N THR A 4 -15.36 -0.54 -12.17
CA THR A 4 -16.82 -0.50 -12.26
C THR A 4 -17.43 0.35 -11.13
N GLU A 5 -16.90 0.22 -9.92
CA GLU A 5 -17.38 0.97 -8.76
C GLU A 5 -16.94 2.43 -8.81
N ALA A 6 -15.71 2.70 -9.25
CA ALA A 6 -15.23 4.05 -9.50
C ALA A 6 -16.09 4.79 -10.52
N ALA A 7 -16.45 4.11 -11.62
CA ALA A 7 -17.37 4.64 -12.63
C ALA A 7 -18.77 4.92 -12.05
N ARG A 8 -19.32 3.99 -11.26
CA ARG A 8 -20.61 4.18 -10.57
C ARG A 8 -20.61 5.39 -9.65
N ARG A 9 -19.48 5.69 -9.01
CA ARG A 9 -19.32 6.81 -8.06
C ARG A 9 -18.81 8.10 -8.71
N GLY A 10 -18.51 8.10 -10.01
CA GLY A 10 -17.95 9.26 -10.71
C GLY A 10 -16.57 9.69 -10.19
N VAL A 11 -15.80 8.76 -9.60
CA VAL A 11 -14.46 9.04 -9.07
C VAL A 11 -13.39 8.54 -10.02
N THR A 12 -12.36 9.35 -10.23
CA THR A 12 -11.15 8.90 -10.94
C THR A 12 -10.28 8.11 -9.97
N ILE A 13 -9.85 6.92 -10.39
CA ILE A 13 -8.91 6.10 -9.62
C ILE A 13 -7.68 5.80 -10.48
N HIS A 14 -6.53 5.72 -9.83
CA HIS A 14 -5.30 5.22 -10.41
C HIS A 14 -4.97 3.88 -9.77
N ILE A 15 -4.74 2.87 -10.59
CA ILE A 15 -4.43 1.52 -10.14
C ILE A 15 -3.00 1.23 -10.51
N VAL A 16 -2.20 0.89 -9.51
CA VAL A 16 -0.80 0.49 -9.67
C VAL A 16 -0.66 -0.91 -9.11
N LEU A 17 -0.03 -1.80 -9.88
CA LEU A 17 0.24 -3.17 -9.44
C LEU A 17 1.33 -3.18 -8.37
N ASP A 18 1.14 -3.90 -7.28
CA ASP A 18 2.17 -4.03 -6.26
C ASP A 18 3.45 -4.70 -6.79
N ILE A 19 4.57 -3.98 -6.75
CA ILE A 19 5.87 -4.49 -7.21
C ILE A 19 6.36 -5.69 -6.38
N VAL A 20 5.96 -5.82 -5.12
CA VAL A 20 6.34 -6.95 -4.27
C VAL A 20 5.77 -8.25 -4.85
N HIS A 21 4.52 -8.23 -5.32
CA HIS A 21 3.91 -9.39 -5.98
C HIS A 21 4.59 -9.72 -7.30
N VAL A 22 5.01 -8.71 -8.06
CA VAL A 22 5.82 -8.94 -9.27
C VAL A 22 7.12 -9.65 -8.92
N ILE A 23 7.84 -9.17 -7.91
CA ILE A 23 9.11 -9.75 -7.45
C ILE A 23 8.91 -11.18 -6.94
N GLU A 24 7.83 -11.48 -6.22
CA GLU A 24 7.48 -12.85 -5.79
C GLU A 24 7.29 -13.79 -6.99
N LYS A 25 6.62 -13.32 -8.07
CA LYS A 25 6.48 -14.11 -9.30
C LYS A 25 7.82 -14.32 -10.01
N LEU A 26 8.69 -13.31 -10.01
CA LEU A 26 10.04 -13.45 -10.56
C LEU A 26 10.87 -14.46 -9.76
N TRP A 27 10.80 -14.44 -8.42
CA TRP A 27 11.44 -15.45 -7.58
C TRP A 27 10.90 -16.85 -7.85
N ALA A 28 9.59 -17.01 -8.02
CA ALA A 28 9.03 -18.31 -8.40
C ALA A 28 9.53 -18.77 -9.78
N ALA A 29 9.63 -17.85 -10.75
CA ALA A 29 10.14 -18.14 -12.09
C ALA A 29 11.64 -18.47 -12.10
N SER A 30 12.46 -17.82 -11.26
CA SER A 30 13.90 -18.06 -11.22
C SER A 30 14.23 -19.51 -10.85
N ARG A 31 13.36 -20.18 -10.08
CA ARG A 31 13.47 -21.61 -9.72
C ARG A 31 13.34 -22.57 -10.91
N CYS A 32 12.89 -22.09 -12.08
CA CYS A 32 12.92 -22.86 -13.33
C CYS A 32 14.34 -22.95 -13.92
N PHE A 33 15.21 -21.97 -13.61
CA PHE A 33 16.54 -21.82 -14.20
C PHE A 33 17.66 -22.08 -13.18
N HIS A 34 17.38 -21.83 -11.90
CA HIS A 34 18.35 -21.82 -10.83
C HIS A 34 17.96 -22.75 -9.68
N THR A 35 18.97 -23.33 -9.02
CA THR A 35 18.75 -24.11 -7.79
C THR A 35 18.52 -23.20 -6.58
N ALA A 36 18.12 -23.79 -5.46
CA ALA A 36 17.74 -23.02 -4.27
C ALA A 36 18.83 -22.15 -3.67
N THR A 37 20.07 -22.58 -3.84
CA THR A 37 21.27 -21.98 -3.25
C THR A 37 22.14 -21.29 -4.30
N ASP A 38 21.64 -21.15 -5.53
CA ASP A 38 22.37 -20.52 -6.62
C ASP A 38 22.33 -18.99 -6.44
N PRO A 39 23.49 -18.33 -6.19
CA PRO A 39 23.53 -16.88 -6.03
C PRO A 39 23.09 -16.13 -7.30
N ALA A 40 23.23 -16.73 -8.49
CA ALA A 40 22.81 -16.09 -9.74
C ALA A 40 21.28 -15.87 -9.82
N ALA A 41 20.49 -16.55 -9.00
CA ALA A 41 19.04 -16.35 -8.94
C ALA A 41 18.67 -14.94 -8.48
N GLU A 42 19.43 -14.36 -7.55
CA GLU A 42 19.19 -13.01 -7.03
C GLU A 42 19.47 -11.96 -8.12
N ASP A 43 20.62 -12.07 -8.79
CA ASP A 43 20.97 -11.21 -9.91
C ASP A 43 19.94 -11.30 -11.04
N TRP A 44 19.50 -12.53 -11.36
CA TRP A 44 18.47 -12.77 -12.36
C TRP A 44 17.16 -12.03 -12.02
N VAL A 45 16.68 -12.17 -10.77
CA VAL A 45 15.47 -11.48 -10.31
C VAL A 45 15.67 -9.96 -10.32
N GLY A 46 16.80 -9.48 -9.84
CA GLY A 46 17.15 -8.05 -9.80
C GLY A 46 17.14 -7.41 -11.18
N ILE A 47 17.76 -8.06 -12.18
CA ILE A 47 17.79 -7.59 -13.57
C ILE A 47 16.38 -7.49 -14.16
N LYS A 48 15.54 -8.52 -13.98
CA LYS A 48 14.16 -8.49 -14.50
C LYS A 48 13.31 -7.44 -13.78
N ALA A 49 13.42 -7.34 -12.45
CA ALA A 49 12.70 -6.36 -11.65
C ALA A 49 13.08 -4.92 -12.03
N ALA A 50 14.38 -4.63 -12.23
CA ALA A 50 14.85 -3.31 -12.67
C ALA A 50 14.27 -2.92 -14.04
N ARG A 51 14.20 -3.86 -14.99
CA ARG A 51 13.59 -3.62 -16.30
C ARG A 51 12.10 -3.32 -16.21
N ILE A 52 11.38 -4.08 -15.40
CA ILE A 52 9.95 -3.85 -15.17
C ILE A 52 9.72 -2.49 -14.50
N LEU A 53 10.56 -2.11 -13.53
CA LEU A 53 10.49 -0.79 -12.87
C LEU A 53 10.64 0.39 -13.83
N VAL A 54 11.46 0.24 -14.88
CA VAL A 54 11.63 1.27 -15.92
C VAL A 54 10.63 1.14 -17.08
N GLY A 55 9.62 0.27 -16.96
CA GLY A 55 8.53 0.13 -17.93
C GLY A 55 8.78 -0.88 -19.05
N ASP A 56 9.89 -1.64 -19.02
CA ASP A 56 10.21 -2.66 -20.03
C ASP A 56 9.62 -4.05 -19.70
N THR A 57 8.34 -4.06 -19.28
CA THR A 57 7.65 -5.24 -18.76
C THR A 57 7.48 -6.32 -19.83
N SER A 58 7.04 -5.95 -21.04
CA SER A 58 6.78 -6.91 -22.11
C SER A 58 8.05 -7.59 -22.59
N SER A 59 9.19 -6.87 -22.63
CA SER A 59 10.46 -7.49 -23.02
C SER A 59 11.03 -8.33 -21.88
N ALA A 60 10.88 -7.94 -20.62
CA ALA A 60 11.24 -8.80 -19.50
C ALA A 60 10.47 -10.14 -19.55
N ALA A 61 9.16 -10.12 -19.83
CA ALA A 61 8.35 -11.33 -20.00
C ALA A 61 8.79 -12.17 -21.23
N ARG A 62 9.11 -11.52 -22.35
CA ARG A 62 9.62 -12.21 -23.55
C ARG A 62 10.94 -12.91 -23.29
N ASP A 63 11.84 -12.26 -22.57
CA ASP A 63 13.15 -12.82 -22.24
C ASP A 63 13.04 -14.04 -21.34
N ILE A 64 12.14 -14.02 -20.35
CA ILE A 64 11.87 -15.19 -19.50
C ILE A 64 11.41 -16.39 -20.33
N ARG A 65 10.49 -16.17 -21.29
CA ARG A 65 10.03 -17.25 -22.20
C ARG A 65 11.17 -17.75 -23.09
N THR A 66 11.92 -16.83 -23.68
CA THR A 66 13.06 -17.14 -24.56
C THR A 66 14.12 -17.96 -23.83
N GLU A 67 14.37 -17.64 -22.57
CA GLU A 67 15.28 -18.39 -21.71
C GLU A 67 14.75 -19.79 -21.43
N ALA A 68 13.48 -19.95 -21.08
CA ALA A 68 12.85 -21.27 -20.92
C ALA A 68 12.96 -22.14 -22.19
N ASP A 69 12.77 -21.53 -23.35
CA ASP A 69 12.86 -22.22 -24.64
C ASP A 69 14.32 -22.61 -24.96
N ARG A 70 15.29 -21.73 -24.68
CA ARG A 70 16.74 -21.98 -24.84
C ARG A 70 17.23 -23.11 -23.95
N HIS A 71 16.72 -23.20 -22.72
CA HIS A 71 17.02 -24.29 -21.79
C HIS A 71 16.27 -25.59 -22.11
N HIS A 72 15.43 -25.60 -23.16
CA HIS A 72 14.59 -26.73 -23.55
C HIS A 72 13.77 -27.29 -22.37
N LEU A 73 13.25 -26.39 -21.54
CA LEU A 73 12.44 -26.78 -20.39
C LEU A 73 11.11 -27.39 -20.88
N SER A 74 10.72 -28.52 -20.30
CA SER A 74 9.38 -29.06 -20.51
C SER A 74 8.31 -28.14 -19.93
N ASP A 75 7.05 -28.32 -20.37
CA ASP A 75 5.89 -27.56 -19.87
C ASP A 75 5.79 -27.58 -18.35
N ASP A 76 6.00 -28.75 -17.74
CA ASP A 76 6.00 -28.90 -16.28
C ASP A 76 7.13 -28.09 -15.62
N ARG A 77 8.32 -28.09 -16.20
CA ARG A 77 9.50 -27.40 -15.64
C ARG A 77 9.43 -25.88 -15.80
N ARG A 78 8.78 -25.37 -16.86
CA ARG A 78 8.64 -23.92 -17.12
C ARG A 78 7.34 -23.32 -16.57
N THR A 79 6.51 -24.10 -15.88
CA THR A 79 5.19 -23.66 -15.38
C THR A 79 5.24 -22.37 -14.56
N ALA A 80 6.24 -22.19 -13.68
CA ALA A 80 6.35 -20.97 -12.87
C ALA A 80 6.77 -19.76 -13.72
N ALA A 81 7.69 -19.93 -14.66
CA ALA A 81 8.07 -18.91 -15.64
C ALA A 81 6.87 -18.44 -16.48
N ASP A 82 6.05 -19.37 -16.99
CA ASP A 82 4.84 -19.03 -17.75
C ASP A 82 3.78 -18.33 -16.90
N LYS A 83 3.61 -18.75 -15.64
CA LYS A 83 2.71 -18.08 -14.70
C LYS A 83 3.17 -16.64 -14.44
N ALA A 84 4.46 -16.40 -14.27
CA ALA A 84 5.00 -15.06 -14.10
C ALA A 84 4.75 -14.20 -15.35
N CYS A 85 5.02 -14.74 -16.55
CA CYS A 85 4.79 -14.00 -17.80
C CYS A 85 3.31 -13.69 -18.02
N ARG A 86 2.41 -14.67 -17.82
CA ARG A 86 0.95 -14.42 -17.88
C ARG A 86 0.50 -13.39 -16.86
N TYR A 87 1.07 -13.40 -15.65
CA TYR A 87 0.73 -12.42 -14.63
C TYR A 87 1.10 -11.00 -15.08
N LEU A 88 2.29 -10.82 -15.64
CA LEU A 88 2.72 -9.52 -16.19
C LEU A 88 1.83 -9.08 -17.36
N ASP A 89 1.55 -9.98 -18.31
CA ASP A 89 0.72 -9.65 -19.48
C ASP A 89 -0.72 -9.28 -19.07
N ASN A 90 -1.33 -10.05 -18.17
CA ASN A 90 -2.70 -9.80 -17.70
C ASN A 90 -2.84 -8.50 -16.90
N ASN A 91 -1.74 -7.98 -16.36
CA ASN A 91 -1.74 -6.76 -15.55
C ASN A 91 -0.99 -5.61 -16.24
N ALA A 92 -0.68 -5.70 -17.53
CA ALA A 92 0.17 -4.73 -18.24
C ALA A 92 -0.28 -3.27 -18.05
N ASP A 93 -1.60 -3.04 -18.02
CA ASP A 93 -2.23 -1.73 -17.81
C ASP A 93 -1.99 -1.13 -16.41
N PHE A 94 -1.47 -1.93 -15.48
CA PHE A 94 -1.21 -1.54 -14.08
C PHE A 94 0.28 -1.53 -13.73
N VAL A 95 1.16 -1.93 -14.66
CA VAL A 95 2.62 -1.99 -14.48
C VAL A 95 3.28 -0.72 -15.05
N HIS A 96 2.82 0.43 -14.58
CA HIS A 96 3.28 1.76 -15.03
C HIS A 96 4.08 2.46 -13.91
N TYR A 97 5.16 1.82 -13.47
CA TYR A 97 5.93 2.25 -12.31
C TYR A 97 6.63 3.60 -12.49
N VAL A 98 7.11 3.90 -13.69
CA VAL A 98 7.73 5.21 -14.00
C VAL A 98 6.72 6.34 -13.76
N GLN A 99 5.50 6.18 -14.26
CA GLN A 99 4.41 7.16 -14.10
C GLN A 99 3.98 7.26 -12.64
N ALA A 100 3.82 6.13 -11.96
CA ALA A 100 3.44 6.08 -10.55
C ALA A 100 4.45 6.81 -9.67
N LEU A 101 5.74 6.54 -9.84
CA LEU A 101 6.82 7.19 -9.09
C LEU A 101 6.90 8.69 -9.39
N ALA A 102 6.78 9.09 -10.66
CA ALA A 102 6.76 10.51 -11.04
C ALA A 102 5.57 11.28 -10.42
N ALA A 103 4.44 10.60 -10.22
CA ALA A 103 3.26 11.15 -9.56
C ALA A 103 3.27 11.02 -8.02
N GLY A 104 4.33 10.45 -7.44
CA GLY A 104 4.44 10.21 -5.99
C GLY A 104 3.52 9.12 -5.46
N TRP A 105 3.02 8.23 -6.33
CA TRP A 105 2.14 7.14 -5.92
C TRP A 105 2.93 5.98 -5.33
N PRO A 106 2.42 5.33 -4.27
CA PRO A 106 3.05 4.14 -3.71
C PRO A 106 2.96 2.98 -4.71
N ILE A 107 4.10 2.30 -4.93
CA ILE A 107 4.19 1.14 -5.82
C ILE A 107 4.25 -0.21 -5.06
N ALA A 108 4.32 -0.15 -3.73
CA ALA A 108 4.42 -1.31 -2.84
C ALA A 108 3.49 -1.15 -1.64
N SER A 109 2.77 -2.21 -1.27
CA SER A 109 1.84 -2.23 -0.12
C SER A 109 2.55 -2.01 1.21
N ARG A 110 3.86 -2.31 1.31
CA ARG A 110 4.60 -2.26 2.58
C ARG A 110 4.49 -0.92 3.29
N ALA A 111 4.42 0.20 2.57
CA ALA A 111 4.20 1.51 3.21
C ALA A 111 2.82 1.57 3.90
N VAL A 112 1.79 1.07 3.23
CA VAL A 112 0.41 0.97 3.76
C VAL A 112 0.33 -0.05 4.90
N GLU A 113 0.93 -1.22 4.74
CA GLU A 113 0.98 -2.26 5.78
C GLU A 113 1.77 -1.81 7.02
N GLY A 114 2.87 -1.07 6.82
CA GLY A 114 3.65 -0.48 7.89
C GLY A 114 2.81 0.51 8.70
N ALA A 115 2.08 1.39 8.01
CA ALA A 115 1.14 2.31 8.65
C ALA A 115 0.03 1.55 9.40
N ALA A 116 -0.61 0.55 8.78
CA ALA A 116 -1.66 -0.25 9.41
C ALA A 116 -1.14 -1.01 10.63
N ARG A 117 0.05 -1.63 10.54
CA ARG A 117 0.68 -2.32 11.67
C ARG A 117 0.99 -1.35 12.81
N HIS A 118 1.57 -0.19 12.49
CA HIS A 118 1.95 0.79 13.50
C HIS A 118 0.73 1.45 14.15
N LEU A 119 -0.18 2.01 13.35
CA LEU A 119 -1.34 2.79 13.79
C LEU A 119 -2.50 1.93 14.31
N VAL A 120 -2.69 0.73 13.76
CA VAL A 120 -3.79 -0.16 14.15
C VAL A 120 -3.26 -1.26 15.07
N ALA A 121 -2.49 -2.21 14.55
CA ALA A 121 -2.14 -3.43 15.28
C ALA A 121 -1.41 -3.14 16.60
N GLY A 122 -0.53 -2.13 16.63
CA GLY A 122 0.20 -1.73 17.84
C GLY A 122 -0.65 -1.29 19.04
N ARG A 123 -1.98 -1.13 18.88
CA ARG A 123 -2.91 -0.84 19.99
C ARG A 123 -4.14 -1.74 20.04
N PHE A 124 -4.64 -2.13 18.87
CA PHE A 124 -5.89 -2.87 18.74
C PHE A 124 -5.71 -4.38 18.74
N ASP A 125 -4.55 -4.88 18.31
CA ASP A 125 -4.25 -6.30 18.19
C ASP A 125 -3.39 -6.80 19.37
N ILE A 126 -3.77 -6.39 20.58
CA ILE A 126 -3.10 -6.78 21.83
C ILE A 126 -4.07 -7.64 22.65
N THR A 127 -3.59 -8.78 23.16
CA THR A 127 -4.35 -9.70 23.99
C THR A 127 -5.11 -8.99 25.11
N GLY A 128 -6.41 -9.29 25.23
CA GLY A 128 -7.28 -8.70 26.26
C GLY A 128 -7.88 -7.34 25.90
N SER A 129 -7.54 -6.76 24.75
CA SER A 129 -8.15 -5.51 24.28
C SER A 129 -9.60 -5.71 23.84
N ARG A 130 -10.50 -4.82 24.25
CA ARG A 130 -11.88 -4.75 23.77
C ARG A 130 -12.20 -3.32 23.40
N TRP A 131 -12.80 -3.13 22.23
CA TRP A 131 -13.10 -1.81 21.69
C TRP A 131 -14.49 -1.80 21.12
N SER A 132 -15.25 -0.74 21.43
CA SER A 132 -16.39 -0.37 20.59
C SER A 132 -15.87 0.28 19.31
N VAL A 133 -16.63 0.22 18.21
CA VAL A 133 -16.25 0.91 16.96
C VAL A 133 -15.97 2.40 17.19
N PRO A 134 -16.84 3.17 17.90
CA PRO A 134 -16.55 4.58 18.17
C PRO A 134 -15.29 4.80 19.02
N GLY A 135 -15.03 3.92 19.99
CA GLY A 135 -13.83 4.01 20.83
C GLY A 135 -12.55 3.70 20.05
N ALA A 136 -12.61 2.72 19.15
CA ALA A 136 -11.49 2.41 18.26
C ALA A 136 -11.20 3.54 17.30
N GLU A 137 -12.23 4.12 16.68
CA GLU A 137 -12.11 5.24 15.75
C GLU A 137 -11.50 6.47 16.42
N ALA A 138 -11.96 6.83 17.64
CA ALA A 138 -11.42 7.95 18.40
C ALA A 138 -9.92 7.76 18.71
N VAL A 139 -9.53 6.56 19.16
CA VAL A 139 -8.12 6.25 19.44
C VAL A 139 -7.29 6.22 18.16
N LEU A 140 -7.80 5.65 17.06
CA LEU A 140 -7.11 5.66 15.77
C LEU A 140 -6.86 7.08 15.27
N THR A 141 -7.87 7.95 15.39
CA THR A 141 -7.78 9.36 14.98
C THR A 141 -6.68 10.07 15.77
N LEU A 142 -6.70 9.94 17.11
CA LEU A 142 -5.69 10.54 17.97
C LEU A 142 -4.28 10.02 17.66
N ARG A 143 -4.12 8.70 17.46
CA ARG A 143 -2.83 8.10 17.10
C ARG A 143 -2.32 8.61 15.75
N THR A 144 -3.21 8.85 14.79
CA THR A 144 -2.87 9.40 13.47
C THR A 144 -2.35 10.83 13.59
N VAL A 145 -3.06 11.67 14.35
CA VAL A 145 -2.63 13.05 14.65
C VAL A 145 -1.24 13.07 15.32
N ILE A 146 -1.00 12.17 16.28
CA ILE A 146 0.32 12.06 16.93
C ILE A 146 1.39 11.59 15.95
N SER A 147 1.11 10.55 15.16
CA SER A 147 2.08 9.99 14.22
C SER A 147 2.46 10.96 13.10
N ASN A 148 1.57 11.88 12.74
CA ASN A 148 1.84 12.94 11.76
C ASN A 148 2.62 14.13 12.36
N GLY A 149 2.72 14.22 13.70
CA GLY A 149 3.32 15.36 14.38
C GLY A 149 2.35 16.52 14.65
N ASP A 150 1.07 16.36 14.34
CA ASP A 150 0.04 17.41 14.40
C ASP A 150 -0.60 17.56 15.80
N PHE A 151 -0.13 16.79 16.78
CA PHE A 151 -0.72 16.79 18.12
C PHE A 151 -0.72 18.14 18.84
N PRO A 152 0.34 18.98 18.77
CA PRO A 152 0.32 20.30 19.38
C PRO A 152 -0.82 21.18 18.85
N ASP A 153 -0.98 21.24 17.52
CA ASP A 153 -2.01 22.07 16.87
C ASP A 153 -3.41 21.54 17.17
N TYR A 154 -3.59 20.21 17.10
CA TYR A 154 -4.84 19.56 17.49
C TYR A 154 -5.21 19.85 18.94
N TRP A 155 -4.24 19.79 19.86
CA TRP A 155 -4.48 20.02 21.28
C TRP A 155 -4.96 21.44 21.56
N THR A 156 -4.33 22.44 20.95
CA THR A 156 -4.76 23.85 21.04
C THR A 156 -6.18 24.03 20.50
N PHE A 157 -6.47 23.42 19.34
CA PHE A 157 -7.82 23.44 18.77
C PHE A 157 -8.86 22.79 19.70
N HIS A 158 -8.56 21.60 20.21
CA HIS A 158 -9.45 20.81 21.07
C HIS A 158 -9.73 21.54 22.39
N ALA A 159 -8.71 22.09 23.04
CA ALA A 159 -8.87 22.84 24.30
C ALA A 159 -9.79 24.06 24.12
N ARG A 160 -9.65 24.80 23.02
CA ARG A 160 -10.56 25.91 22.69
C ARG A 160 -11.99 25.43 22.49
N LYS A 161 -12.19 24.33 21.75
CA LYS A 161 -13.53 23.78 21.48
C LYS A 161 -14.22 23.25 22.73
N GLU A 162 -13.47 22.60 23.62
CA GLU A 162 -14.01 22.16 24.91
C GLU A 162 -14.36 23.33 25.81
N HIS A 163 -13.56 24.41 25.81
CA HIS A 163 -13.91 25.63 26.54
C HIS A 163 -15.20 26.25 26.00
N GLU A 164 -15.35 26.40 24.68
CA GLU A 164 -16.59 26.87 24.05
C GLU A 164 -17.79 25.98 24.40
N ARG A 165 -17.62 24.65 24.42
CA ARG A 165 -18.69 23.69 24.73
C ARG A 165 -19.15 23.77 26.19
N LEU A 166 -18.21 23.88 27.12
CA LEU A 166 -18.49 23.91 28.56
C LEU A 166 -18.95 25.30 29.04
N HIS A 167 -18.46 26.35 28.38
CA HIS A 167 -18.72 27.75 28.74
C HIS A 167 -19.45 28.51 27.63
N SER A 168 -20.26 27.80 26.83
CA SER A 168 -21.23 28.44 25.93
C SER A 168 -22.04 29.41 26.77
N LEU A 169 -21.82 30.71 26.55
CA LEU A 169 -22.33 31.79 27.40
C LEU A 169 -23.80 31.53 27.76
N PRO A 170 -24.16 31.32 29.04
CA PRO A 170 -25.48 31.72 29.49
C PRO A 170 -25.54 33.21 29.19
N ASP A 171 -26.64 33.66 28.60
CA ASP A 171 -26.94 35.06 28.36
C ASP A 171 -26.69 35.89 29.64
N GLN A 172 -25.48 36.45 29.81
CA GLN A 172 -25.05 37.16 31.02
C GLN A 172 -25.59 38.60 31.04
N HIS A 173 -26.71 38.85 30.37
CA HIS A 173 -27.28 40.19 30.22
C HIS A 173 -28.00 40.73 31.46
N ILE A 174 -28.10 39.99 32.58
CA ILE A 174 -28.79 40.50 33.78
C ILE A 174 -28.04 40.15 35.07
N TYR A 175 -26.99 40.91 35.38
CA TYR A 175 -26.65 41.21 36.77
C TYR A 175 -26.30 42.69 36.91
N ALA A 176 -27.34 43.52 37.10
CA ALA A 176 -27.13 44.87 37.61
C ALA A 176 -26.84 44.76 39.11
N LEU A 177 -25.58 45.00 39.49
CA LEU A 177 -25.22 45.23 40.89
C LEU A 177 -25.84 46.57 41.30
N GLN A 178 -26.91 46.53 42.09
CA GLN A 178 -27.44 47.72 42.74
C GLN A 178 -26.52 48.08 43.91
N ALA A 179 -25.99 49.31 43.86
CA ALA A 179 -25.23 49.96 44.93
C ALA A 179 -26.16 50.55 46.01
#